data_AF-A0AAV1XTT9-F1
#
_entry.id   AF-A0AAV1XTT9-F1
#
_cell.length_a   1.000
_cell.length_b   1.000
_cell.length_c   1.000
_cell.angle_alpha   90.00
_cell.angle_beta   90.00
_cell.angle_gamma   90.00
#
_symmetry.space_group_name_H-M   'P 1'
#
loop_
_entity.id
_entity.type
_entity.pdbx_description
1 polymer ?
#
loop_
_entity_poly.entity_id
_entity_poly.type
_entity_poly.pdbx_seq_one_letter_code
_entity_poly.pdbx_strand_id
1 'polypeptide(L)'
;METGNWAHGMPELSVNITNNCACIHKNVKINCTDFHSYKGIDPLILSVPIDETCLLKNGNDFFAFETLNFLYAWEPQFPFTPIYSQVLYVVHSLDKNDVSHGKLDRLDND
;
A
#
# COMPACT_ATOMS: atom_id res chain seq x y z
N MET A 1 -7.28 -12.35 0.85
CA MET A 1 -8.15 -13.28 1.64
C MET A 1 -9.58 -13.12 1.17
N GLU A 2 -10.32 -14.21 0.93
CA GLU A 2 -11.75 -14.14 0.61
C GLU A 2 -12.57 -13.61 1.79
N THR A 3 -13.56 -12.76 1.50
CA THR A 3 -14.47 -12.21 2.51
C THR A 3 -15.72 -13.07 2.71
N GLY A 4 -15.97 -14.01 1.79
CA GLY A 4 -17.23 -14.76 1.69
C GLY A 4 -18.33 -14.01 0.93
N ASN A 5 -18.10 -12.74 0.58
CA ASN A 5 -19.01 -11.98 -0.30
C ASN A 5 -18.66 -12.21 -1.77
N TRP A 6 -19.57 -11.77 -2.64
CA TRP A 6 -19.44 -11.86 -4.08
C TRP A 6 -19.81 -10.52 -4.73
N ALA A 7 -19.11 -10.15 -5.81
CA ALA A 7 -19.47 -9.01 -6.63
C ALA A 7 -19.44 -9.41 -8.11
N HIS A 8 -20.55 -9.18 -8.82
CA HIS A 8 -20.73 -9.54 -10.22
C HIS A 8 -20.35 -11.00 -10.57
N GLY A 9 -20.62 -11.93 -9.65
CA GLY A 9 -20.34 -13.36 -9.85
C GLY A 9 -18.89 -13.78 -9.59
N MET A 10 -18.03 -12.88 -9.13
CA MET A 10 -16.67 -13.19 -8.66
C MET A 10 -16.58 -13.11 -7.13
N PRO A 11 -15.72 -13.93 -6.48
CA PRO A 11 -15.47 -13.83 -5.05
C PRO A 11 -14.84 -12.48 -4.71
N GLU A 12 -15.29 -11.89 -3.61
CA GLU A 12 -14.69 -10.68 -3.07
C GLU A 12 -13.49 -11.02 -2.18
N LEU A 13 -12.39 -10.31 -2.44
CA LEU A 13 -11.09 -10.51 -1.82
C LEU A 13 -10.64 -9.24 -1.12
N SER A 14 -10.17 -9.39 0.11
CA SER A 14 -9.55 -8.33 0.91
C SER A 14 -8.03 -8.39 0.83
N VAL A 15 -7.44 -7.21 0.63
CA VAL A 15 -5.99 -6.96 0.59
C VAL A 15 -5.63 -6.00 1.71
N ASN A 16 -4.59 -6.36 2.45
CA ASN A 16 -3.92 -5.46 3.39
C ASN A 16 -2.53 -5.14 2.86
N ILE A 17 -2.23 -3.86 2.70
CA ILE A 17 -0.88 -3.38 2.42
C ILE A 17 -0.40 -2.66 3.67
N THR A 18 0.63 -3.20 4.31
CA THR A 18 1.17 -2.67 5.56
C THR A 18 2.59 -2.19 5.35
N ASN A 19 2.88 -0.97 5.82
CA ASN A 19 4.24 -0.49 5.95
C ASN A 19 4.84 -1.06 7.23
N ASN A 20 5.56 -2.18 7.14
CA ASN A 20 6.20 -2.78 8.31
C ASN A 20 7.50 -2.07 8.75
N CYS A 21 7.89 -0.99 8.07
CA CYS A 21 9.05 -0.21 8.42
C CYS A 21 8.71 0.86 9.46
N ALA A 22 9.65 1.15 10.36
CA ALA A 22 9.67 2.39 11.13
C ALA A 22 10.14 3.57 10.25
N CYS A 23 9.58 3.73 9.06
CA CYS A 23 9.97 4.77 8.11
C CYS A 23 8.78 5.21 7.26
N ILE A 24 8.89 6.40 6.67
CA ILE A 24 7.87 6.93 5.76
C ILE A 24 8.31 6.60 4.33
N HIS A 25 7.46 5.87 3.60
CA HIS A 25 7.65 5.65 2.17
C HIS A 25 6.85 6.67 1.36
N LYS A 26 7.34 7.01 0.17
CA LYS A 26 6.66 7.82 -0.83
C LYS A 26 6.76 7.14 -2.19
N ASN A 27 5.87 7.49 -3.11
CA ASN A 27 5.90 6.98 -4.48
C ASN A 27 5.95 5.44 -4.54
N VAL A 28 5.22 4.77 -3.64
CA VAL A 28 5.19 3.31 -3.58
C VAL A 28 4.47 2.77 -4.80
N LYS A 29 5.19 2.01 -5.61
CA LYS A 29 4.68 1.38 -6.83
C LYS A 29 4.52 -0.12 -6.62
N ILE A 30 3.40 -0.64 -7.10
CA ILE A 30 3.02 -2.04 -6.97
C ILE A 30 2.83 -2.58 -8.39
N ASN A 31 3.38 -3.77 -8.66
CA ASN A 31 3.09 -4.46 -9.90
C ASN A 31 1.60 -4.79 -9.96
N CYS A 32 0.93 -4.29 -10.99
CA CYS A 32 -0.44 -4.68 -11.30
C CYS A 32 -0.65 -4.94 -12.80
N THR A 33 0.41 -5.40 -13.50
CA THR A 33 0.29 -5.97 -14.84
C THR A 33 -0.83 -7.01 -14.86
N ASP A 34 -1.71 -6.92 -15.86
CA ASP A 34 -2.86 -7.80 -16.05
C ASP A 34 -3.86 -7.84 -14.89
N PHE A 35 -3.79 -6.91 -13.93
CA PHE A 35 -4.75 -6.82 -12.86
C PHE A 35 -6.12 -6.39 -13.40
N HIS A 36 -7.15 -7.14 -13.02
CA HIS A 36 -8.53 -6.84 -13.32
C HIS A 36 -9.38 -7.06 -12.07
N SER A 37 -10.49 -6.33 -11.97
CA SER A 37 -11.46 -6.50 -10.89
C SER A 37 -12.86 -6.12 -11.37
N TYR A 38 -13.84 -6.90 -10.96
CA TYR A 38 -15.26 -6.57 -11.13
C TYR A 38 -15.79 -5.60 -10.07
N LYS A 39 -14.94 -5.24 -9.10
CA LYS A 39 -15.23 -4.25 -8.06
C LYS A 39 -14.21 -3.12 -8.15
N GLY A 40 -14.69 -1.89 -8.27
CA GLY A 40 -13.82 -0.71 -8.25
C GLY A 40 -13.06 -0.57 -6.94
N ILE A 41 -11.79 -0.17 -7.04
CA ILE A 41 -10.94 0.17 -5.89
C ILE A 41 -10.94 1.69 -5.71
N ASP A 42 -10.91 2.15 -4.47
CA ASP A 42 -10.76 3.57 -4.17
C ASP A 42 -9.39 4.07 -4.70
N PRO A 43 -9.36 5.01 -5.66
CA PRO A 43 -8.11 5.52 -6.23
C PRO A 43 -7.27 6.31 -5.21
N LEU A 44 -7.82 6.71 -4.06
CA LEU A 44 -7.04 7.28 -2.96
C LEU A 44 -6.22 6.23 -2.20
N ILE A 45 -6.55 4.94 -2.35
CA ILE A 45 -5.80 3.82 -1.77
C ILE A 45 -4.83 3.27 -2.81
N LEU A 46 -5.34 2.87 -3.97
CA LEU A 46 -4.56 2.29 -5.05
C LEU A 46 -5.07 2.84 -6.38
N SER A 47 -4.30 3.72 -7.00
CA SER A 47 -4.55 4.10 -8.38
C SER A 47 -4.09 2.96 -9.28
N VAL A 48 -5.03 2.43 -10.07
CA VAL A 48 -4.81 1.38 -11.07
C VAL A 48 -4.91 2.05 -12.45
N PRO A 49 -3.80 2.50 -13.03
CA PRO A 49 -3.83 3.15 -14.34
C PRO A 49 -4.05 2.10 -15.44
N ILE A 50 -4.11 2.55 -16.70
CA ILE A 50 -4.06 1.64 -17.86
C ILE A 50 -2.65 1.01 -18.02
N ASP A 51 -1.66 1.53 -17.29
CA ASP A 51 -0.31 0.97 -17.25
C ASP A 51 -0.22 -0.27 -16.33
N GLU A 52 0.94 -0.90 -16.37
CA GLU A 52 1.27 -2.10 -15.60
C GLU A 52 1.61 -1.81 -14.12
N THR A 53 1.55 -0.54 -13.69
CA THR A 53 2.11 -0.09 -12.41
C THR A 53 1.11 0.71 -11.58
N CYS A 54 0.67 0.10 -10.50
CA CYS A 54 -0.24 0.74 -9.57
C CYS A 54 0.52 1.66 -8.62
N LEU A 55 -0.11 2.78 -8.27
CA LEU A 55 0.45 3.78 -7.37
C LEU A 55 -0.34 3.83 -6.07
N LEU A 56 0.33 3.52 -4.96
CA LEU A 56 -0.27 3.54 -3.62
C LEU A 56 -0.46 4.99 -3.16
N LYS A 57 -1.61 5.30 -2.56
CA LYS A 57 -1.96 6.63 -2.04
C LYS A 57 -1.70 7.79 -3.01
N ASN A 58 -1.77 7.55 -4.32
CA ASN A 58 -1.38 8.53 -5.35
C ASN A 58 0.04 9.08 -5.16
N GLY A 59 0.96 8.26 -4.64
CA GLY A 59 2.35 8.62 -4.39
C GLY A 59 2.56 9.45 -3.13
N ASN A 60 1.51 9.68 -2.34
CA ASN A 60 1.63 10.35 -1.04
C ASN A 60 2.32 9.45 0.00
N ASP A 61 2.56 10.06 1.15
CA ASP A 61 3.27 9.45 2.25
C ASP A 61 2.49 8.23 2.80
N PHE A 62 3.20 7.10 2.86
CA PHE A 62 2.79 5.87 3.50
C PHE A 62 3.54 5.77 4.82
N PHE A 63 2.85 6.07 5.92
CA PHE A 63 3.48 6.30 7.22
C PHE A 63 3.94 4.98 7.85
N ALA A 64 4.87 5.09 8.80
CA ALA A 64 5.37 3.95 9.56
C ALA A 64 4.21 3.18 10.20
N PHE A 65 4.18 1.85 10.01
CA PHE A 65 3.16 0.95 10.55
C PHE A 65 1.72 1.21 10.08
N GLU A 66 1.51 2.09 9.10
CA GLU A 66 0.21 2.30 8.47
C GLU A 66 -0.21 1.04 7.72
N THR A 67 -1.50 0.68 7.83
CA THR A 67 -2.11 -0.39 7.04
C THR A 67 -3.26 0.18 6.23
N LEU A 68 -3.21 -0.06 4.93
CA LEU A 68 -4.29 0.23 4.00
C LEU A 68 -5.03 -1.06 3.67
N ASN A 69 -6.36 -0.99 3.65
CA ASN A 69 -7.22 -2.09 3.27
C ASN A 69 -8.06 -1.71 2.05
N PHE A 70 -8.17 -2.61 1.08
CA PHE A 70 -9.15 -2.49 0.01
C PHE A 70 -9.72 -3.85 -0.39
N LEU A 71 -10.86 -3.80 -1.08
CA LEU A 71 -11.56 -4.96 -1.61
C LEU A 71 -11.49 -4.95 -3.13
N TYR A 72 -11.32 -6.12 -3.73
CA TYR A 72 -11.46 -6.34 -5.17
C TYR A 72 -12.24 -7.64 -5.41
N ALA A 73 -12.76 -7.82 -6.61
CA ALA A 73 -13.53 -9.01 -6.95
C ALA A 73 -12.95 -9.65 -8.20
N TRP A 74 -12.28 -10.78 -8.01
CA TRP A 74 -11.55 -11.48 -9.06
C TRP A 74 -11.25 -12.92 -8.62
N GLU A 75 -11.00 -13.79 -9.59
CA GLU A 75 -10.48 -15.13 -9.35
C GLU A 75 -9.50 -15.51 -10.49
N PRO A 76 -8.28 -15.97 -10.20
CA PRO A 76 -7.68 -16.26 -8.89
C PRO A 76 -7.24 -15.00 -8.12
N GLN A 77 -6.75 -15.17 -6.88
CA GLN A 77 -6.19 -14.04 -6.12
C GLN A 77 -4.99 -13.41 -6.87
N PHE A 78 -4.98 -12.09 -6.96
CA PHE A 78 -3.92 -11.33 -7.61
C PHE A 78 -2.75 -11.05 -6.65
N PRO A 79 -1.49 -11.32 -7.05
CA PRO A 79 -0.31 -11.16 -6.20
C PRO A 79 0.24 -9.71 -6.27
N PHE A 80 -0.37 -8.80 -5.52
CA PHE A 80 0.13 -7.42 -5.40
C PHE A 80 1.55 -7.40 -4.78
N THR A 81 2.54 -7.15 -5.63
CA THR A 81 3.96 -7.15 -5.24
C THR A 81 4.53 -5.74 -5.32
N PRO A 82 5.06 -5.16 -4.22
CA PRO A 82 5.78 -3.89 -4.29
C PRO A 82 7.00 -4.03 -5.21
N ILE A 83 7.13 -3.13 -6.18
CA ILE A 83 8.26 -3.12 -7.13
C ILE A 83 9.19 -1.93 -6.93
N TYR A 84 8.70 -0.87 -6.30
CA TYR A 84 9.51 0.31 -5.98
C TYR A 84 8.91 1.06 -4.80
N SER A 85 9.78 1.65 -3.98
CA SER A 85 9.39 2.64 -2.99
C SER A 85 10.55 3.60 -2.75
N GLN A 86 10.24 4.86 -2.47
CA GLN A 86 11.21 5.83 -2.00
C GLN A 86 11.08 5.96 -0.48
N VAL A 87 12.13 5.64 0.27
CA VAL A 87 12.14 5.91 1.71
C VAL A 87 12.54 7.36 1.92
N LEU A 88 11.69 8.15 2.60
CA LEU A 88 11.97 9.57 2.86
C LEU A 88 12.67 9.80 4.19
N TYR A 89 12.16 9.18 5.25
CA TYR A 89 12.64 9.37 6.61
C TYR A 89 12.60 8.06 7.38
N VAL A 90 13.61 7.82 8.21
CA VAL A 90 13.58 6.77 9.24
C VAL A 90 13.18 7.40 10.57
N VAL A 91 12.26 6.76 11.27
CA VAL A 91 11.83 7.14 12.61
C VAL A 91 12.73 6.40 13.60
N HIS A 92 13.69 7.11 14.21
CA HIS A 92 14.46 6.56 15.31
C HIS A 92 13.66 6.69 16.61
N SER A 93 13.54 5.58 17.35
CA SER A 93 12.91 5.45 18.68
C SER A 93 11.41 5.83 18.77
N LEU A 94 10.53 4.82 18.84
CA LEU A 94 9.27 4.94 19.57
C LEU A 94 9.52 4.55 21.04
N ASP A 95 10.29 5.36 21.77
CA ASP A 95 10.37 5.15 23.20
C ASP A 95 9.05 5.63 23.81
N LYS A 96 8.30 4.74 24.47
CA LYS A 96 6.93 5.05 24.96
C LYS A 96 6.87 6.17 26.00
N ASN A 97 8.04 6.64 26.45
CA ASN A 97 8.21 7.71 27.42
C ASN A 97 8.74 9.02 26.81
N ASP A 98 9.00 9.06 25.50
CA ASP A 98 9.42 10.28 24.84
C ASP A 98 8.20 11.01 24.23
N VAL A 99 7.90 12.19 24.78
CA VAL A 99 6.86 13.11 24.27
C VAL A 99 7.38 13.90 23.06
N SER A 100 8.67 13.77 22.73
CA SER A 100 9.22 14.30 21.50
C SER A 100 8.69 13.48 20.31
N HIS A 101 8.14 14.17 19.32
CA HIS A 101 7.72 13.52 18.08
C HIS A 101 8.98 12.88 17.48
N GLY A 102 8.98 11.55 17.31
CA GLY A 102 10.17 10.78 16.94
C GLY A 102 11.02 11.48 15.88
N LYS A 103 12.33 11.53 16.11
CA LYS A 103 13.27 12.23 15.24
C LYS A 103 13.22 11.60 13.84
N LEU A 104 12.80 12.39 12.86
CA LEU A 104 12.81 12.04 11.45
C LEU A 104 14.18 12.38 10.89
N ASP A 105 14.97 11.35 10.56
CA ASP A 105 16.22 11.53 9.85
C ASP A 105 15.98 11.26 8.36
N ARG A 106 16.26 12.27 7.53
CA ARG A 106 16.13 12.16 6.08
C ARG A 106 17.21 11.19 5.57
N LEU A 107 16.82 10.24 4.75
CA LEU A 107 17.81 9.40 4.07
C LEU A 107 18.38 10.18 2.90
N ASP A 108 19.65 10.54 3.00
CA ASP A 108 20.43 11.01 1.87
C ASP A 108 20.89 9.77 1.08
N ASN A 109 20.61 9.75 -0.22
CA ASN A 109 21.07 8.68 -1.12
C ASN A 109 22.58 8.88 -1.34
N ASP A 110 23.41 8.10 -0.63
CA ASP A 110 24.84 7.91 -0.95
C ASP A 110 25.04 7.21 -2.30
#